data_AF-A0A0G1T0Q9-F1
#
_entry.id   AF-A0A0G1T0Q9-F1
#
_cell.length_a   1.000
_cell.length_b   1.000
_cell.length_c   1.000
_cell.angle_alpha   90.00
_cell.angle_beta   90.00
_cell.angle_gamma   90.00
#
_symmetry.space_group_name_H-M   'P 1'
#
loop_
_entity.id
_entity.type
_entity.pdbx_description
1 polymer ?
#
loop_
_entity_poly.entity_id
_entity_poly.type
_entity_poly.pdbx_seq_one_letter_code
_entity_poly.pdbx_strand_id
1 'polypeptide(L)'
;MRRLVEENNDVRWVYRHFPLTSIHENAESAAIAAECAGRIAGNDVFWNFADALFDNQNRLGDALYIELANTLGVEKDAFESCRTSPEILQKIQNDSQEASSTGGRGTPHSLVITRDGNRLTIGGAVPYESALSTVQQARGK
;
A
#
# COMPACT_ATOMS: atom_id res chain seq x y z
N MET A 1 4.94 -7.27 7.56
CA MET A 1 3.62 -7.81 7.16
C MET A 1 3.71 -9.02 6.24
N ARG A 2 4.56 -9.03 5.20
CA ARG A 2 4.79 -10.21 4.31
C ARG A 2 4.94 -11.54 5.06
N ARG A 3 5.96 -11.65 5.93
CA ARG A 3 6.17 -12.82 6.81
C ARG A 3 4.92 -13.23 7.60
N LEU A 4 4.16 -12.24 8.11
CA LEU A 4 2.96 -12.50 8.92
C LEU A 4 1.89 -13.22 8.10
N VAL A 5 1.66 -12.85 6.84
CA VAL A 5 0.65 -13.50 6.00
C VAL A 5 1.14 -14.81 5.36
N GLU A 6 2.45 -14.96 5.14
CA GLU A 6 3.06 -16.21 4.68
C GLU A 6 2.97 -17.31 5.75
N GLU A 7 3.21 -16.96 7.02
CA GLU A 7 3.16 -17.89 8.15
C GLU A 7 1.73 -18.10 8.70
N ASN A 8 0.74 -17.30 8.27
CA ASN A 8 -0.64 -17.34 8.78
C ASN A 8 -1.66 -17.28 7.64
N ASN A 9 -2.08 -18.46 7.15
CA ASN A 9 -2.93 -18.62 5.96
C ASN A 9 -4.37 -18.10 6.09
N ASP A 10 -4.82 -17.78 7.29
CA ASP A 10 -6.12 -17.18 7.61
C ASP A 10 -6.08 -15.64 7.59
N VAL A 11 -4.88 -15.05 7.49
CA VAL A 11 -4.68 -13.61 7.40
C VAL A 11 -4.61 -13.19 5.93
N ARG A 12 -5.14 -12.01 5.61
CA ARG A 12 -5.00 -11.36 4.30
C ARG A 12 -4.41 -9.98 4.50
N TRP A 13 -3.50 -9.60 3.62
CA TRP A 13 -2.90 -8.26 3.65
C TRP A 13 -3.53 -7.39 2.58
N VAL A 14 -4.16 -6.29 3.01
CA VAL A 14 -4.74 -5.28 2.13
C VAL A 14 -3.91 -4.02 2.25
N TYR A 15 -3.46 -3.47 1.12
CA TYR A 15 -2.75 -2.21 1.07
C TYR A 15 -3.75 -1.04 0.98
N ARG A 16 -3.47 0.03 1.73
CA ARG A 16 -4.20 1.29 1.69
C ARG A 16 -3.18 2.42 1.62
N HIS A 17 -3.32 3.28 0.63
CA HIS A 17 -2.40 4.40 0.44
C HIS A 17 -2.64 5.48 1.49
N PHE A 18 -1.56 5.99 2.08
CA PHE A 18 -1.62 7.12 2.99
C PHE A 18 -0.44 8.07 2.70
N PRO A 19 -0.44 8.75 1.54
CA PRO A 19 0.66 9.61 1.13
C PRO A 19 0.72 10.88 2.00
N LEU A 20 1.78 11.02 2.79
CA LEU A 20 2.01 12.18 3.66
C LEU A 20 2.69 13.32 2.87
N THR A 21 1.96 13.93 1.95
CA THR A 21 2.49 14.88 0.95
C THR A 21 3.12 16.14 1.54
N SER A 22 2.79 16.51 2.78
CA SER A 22 3.40 17.65 3.49
C SER A 22 4.89 17.45 3.79
N ILE A 23 5.38 16.20 3.82
CA ILE A 23 6.77 15.85 4.11
C ILE A 23 7.41 14.98 3.02
N HIS A 24 6.61 14.46 2.08
CA HIS A 24 7.05 13.61 0.99
C HIS A 24 6.33 13.99 -0.31
N GLU A 25 6.93 14.89 -1.09
CA GLU A 25 6.33 15.44 -2.32
C GLU A 25 5.95 14.36 -3.36
N ASN A 26 6.72 13.28 -3.43
CA ASN A 26 6.51 12.18 -4.38
C ASN A 26 5.57 11.09 -3.86
N ALA A 27 5.03 11.20 -2.64
CA ALA A 27 4.24 10.12 -2.05
C ALA A 27 2.95 9.83 -2.81
N GLU A 28 2.22 10.86 -3.26
CA GLU A 28 0.98 10.69 -4.01
C GLU A 28 1.25 10.15 -5.42
N SER A 29 2.26 10.68 -6.12
CA SER A 29 2.61 10.22 -7.47
C SER A 29 3.11 8.76 -7.46
N ALA A 30 3.87 8.36 -6.43
CA ALA A 30 4.28 6.98 -6.23
C ALA A 30 3.09 6.04 -5.94
N ALA A 31 2.14 6.49 -5.11
CA ALA A 31 0.92 5.75 -4.80
C ALA A 31 0.06 5.51 -6.06
N ILE A 32 -0.14 6.54 -6.87
CA ILE A 32 -0.83 6.46 -8.17
C ILE A 32 -0.12 5.47 -9.10
N ALA A 33 1.20 5.56 -9.21
CA ALA A 33 2.00 4.67 -10.07
C ALA A 33 1.84 3.20 -9.65
N ALA A 34 1.98 2.89 -8.36
CA ALA A 34 1.80 1.53 -7.86
C ALA A 34 0.38 1.00 -8.11
N GLU A 35 -0.64 1.81 -7.84
CA GLU A 35 -2.04 1.44 -8.07
C GLU A 35 -2.33 1.16 -9.54
N CYS A 36 -1.78 1.98 -10.45
CA CYS A 36 -1.91 1.78 -11.89
C CYS A 36 -1.22 0.51 -12.37
N ALA A 37 0.00 0.24 -11.90
CA ALA A 37 0.70 -1.00 -12.23
C ALA A 37 -0.12 -2.23 -11.80
N GLY A 38 -0.67 -2.18 -10.58
CA GLY A 38 -1.57 -3.21 -10.07
C GLY A 38 -2.86 -3.38 -10.86
N ARG A 39 -3.52 -2.27 -11.22
CA ARG A 39 -4.77 -2.29 -11.98
C ARG A 39 -4.61 -2.90 -13.36
N ILE A 40 -3.47 -2.65 -14.01
CA ILE A 40 -3.21 -3.09 -15.39
C ILE A 40 -2.71 -4.53 -15.42
N ALA A 41 -1.78 -4.90 -14.52
CA ALA A 41 -1.03 -6.15 -14.62
C ALA A 41 -1.21 -7.10 -13.41
N GLY A 42 -2.07 -6.74 -12.46
CA GLY A 42 -2.49 -7.61 -11.36
C GLY A 42 -1.73 -7.42 -10.05
N ASN A 43 -2.16 -8.17 -9.03
CA ASN A 43 -1.69 -8.03 -7.65
C ASN A 43 -0.18 -8.25 -7.49
N ASP A 44 0.39 -9.25 -8.17
CA ASP A 44 1.82 -9.52 -8.05
C ASP A 44 2.65 -8.34 -8.57
N VAL A 45 2.19 -7.69 -9.65
CA VAL A 45 2.83 -6.50 -10.19
C VAL A 45 2.67 -5.30 -9.25
N PHE A 46 1.52 -5.13 -8.59
CA PHE A 46 1.37 -4.11 -7.54
C PHE A 46 2.45 -4.26 -6.46
N TRP A 47 2.60 -5.47 -5.90
CA TRP A 47 3.55 -5.72 -4.81
C TRP A 47 5.01 -5.54 -5.26
N ASN A 48 5.37 -6.05 -6.45
CA ASN A 48 6.71 -5.87 -7.00
C ASN A 48 7.01 -4.40 -7.30
N PHE A 49 6.04 -3.64 -7.80
CA PHE A 49 6.18 -2.20 -8.04
C PHE A 49 6.35 -1.44 -6.72
N ALA A 50 5.54 -1.75 -5.71
CA ALA A 50 5.64 -1.14 -4.38
C ALA A 50 7.00 -1.42 -3.72
N ASP A 51 7.49 -2.66 -3.75
CA ASP A 51 8.83 -3.02 -3.28
C ASP A 51 9.91 -2.19 -4.00
N ALA A 52 9.85 -2.11 -5.33
CA ALA A 52 10.82 -1.37 -6.12
C ALA A 52 10.81 0.15 -5.86
N LEU A 53 9.65 0.74 -5.55
CA LEU A 53 9.56 2.13 -5.10
C LEU A 53 10.27 2.34 -3.76
N PHE A 54 10.09 1.43 -2.80
CA PHE A 54 10.76 1.50 -1.50
C PHE A 54 12.28 1.37 -1.62
N ASP A 55 12.76 0.53 -2.54
CA ASP A 55 14.19 0.33 -2.81
C ASP A 55 14.84 1.54 -3.53
N ASN A 56 14.04 2.40 -4.17
CA ASN A 56 14.51 3.52 -4.99
C ASN A 56 13.96 4.88 -4.51
N GLN A 57 13.77 5.06 -3.20
CA GLN A 57 13.16 6.28 -2.63
C GLN A 57 13.84 7.60 -3.05
N ASN A 58 15.16 7.58 -3.29
CA ASN A 58 15.92 8.75 -3.74
C ASN A 58 15.74 9.09 -5.23
N ARG A 59 15.09 8.21 -6.00
CA ARG A 59 14.85 8.35 -7.45
C ARG A 59 13.36 8.48 -7.78
N LEU A 60 12.48 8.58 -6.78
CA LEU A 60 11.04 8.70 -7.00
C LEU A 60 10.73 9.87 -7.94
N GLY A 61 9.85 9.61 -8.89
CA GLY A 61 9.49 10.52 -9.97
C GLY A 61 9.19 9.78 -11.26
N ASP A 62 8.65 10.51 -12.24
CA ASP A 62 8.12 9.94 -13.49
C ASP A 62 9.10 9.02 -14.22
N ALA A 63 10.38 9.39 -14.28
CA ALA A 63 11.40 8.60 -14.95
C ALA A 63 11.52 7.19 -14.34
N LEU A 64 11.58 7.10 -13.01
CA LEU A 64 11.62 5.81 -12.31
C LEU A 64 10.30 5.06 -12.49
N TYR A 65 9.16 5.73 -12.40
CA TYR A 65 7.86 5.05 -12.51
C TYR A 65 7.67 4.38 -13.87
N ILE A 66 8.08 5.05 -14.96
CA ILE A 66 8.05 4.49 -16.32
C ILE A 66 9.06 3.34 -16.45
N GLU A 67 10.28 3.50 -15.91
CA GLU A 67 11.30 2.45 -15.89
C GLU A 67 10.79 1.17 -15.19
N LEU A 68 10.19 1.31 -14.01
CA LEU A 68 9.62 0.20 -13.25
C LEU A 68 8.44 -0.45 -13.97
N ALA A 69 7.54 0.35 -14.54
CA ALA A 69 6.38 -0.15 -15.30
C ALA A 69 6.84 -1.01 -16.48
N ASN A 70 7.81 -0.52 -17.26
CA ASN A 70 8.39 -1.24 -18.38
C ASN A 70 9.08 -2.54 -17.93
N THR A 71 9.88 -2.47 -16.85
CA THR A 71 10.60 -3.63 -16.30
C THR A 71 9.65 -4.73 -15.83
N LEU A 72 8.48 -4.35 -15.30
CA LEU A 72 7.46 -5.27 -14.80
C LEU A 72 6.43 -5.66 -15.87
N GLY A 73 6.64 -5.29 -17.14
CA GLY A 73 5.78 -5.68 -18.25
C GLY A 73 4.41 -5.01 -18.25
N VAL A 74 4.28 -3.84 -17.61
CA VAL A 74 3.07 -3.02 -17.67
C VAL A 74 3.05 -2.29 -19.01
N GLU A 75 1.93 -2.39 -19.74
CA GLU A 75 1.76 -1.69 -21.03
C GLU A 75 1.84 -0.17 -20.84
N LYS A 76 2.71 0.48 -21.61
CA LYS A 76 3.13 1.86 -21.40
C LYS A 76 1.97 2.85 -21.58
N ASP A 77 1.20 2.75 -22.66
CA ASP A 77 0.15 3.73 -22.97
C ASP A 77 -1.00 3.64 -21.96
N ALA A 78 -1.36 2.40 -21.56
CA ALA A 78 -2.30 2.15 -20.48
C ALA A 78 -1.80 2.70 -19.14
N PHE A 79 -0.51 2.56 -18.84
CA PHE A 79 0.08 3.09 -17.62
C PHE A 79 0.04 4.62 -17.59
N GLU A 80 0.48 5.28 -18.66
CA GLU A 80 0.44 6.74 -18.78
C GLU A 80 -1.00 7.27 -18.69
N SER A 81 -1.95 6.63 -19.38
CA SER A 81 -3.37 6.97 -19.29
C SER A 81 -3.89 6.81 -17.85
N CYS A 82 -3.61 5.66 -17.22
CA CYS A 82 -4.06 5.38 -15.85
C CYS A 82 -3.54 6.40 -14.84
N ARG A 83 -2.27 6.82 -14.92
CA ARG A 83 -1.68 7.77 -13.96
C ARG A 83 -2.33 9.15 -14.00
N THR A 84 -2.96 9.51 -15.12
CA THR A 84 -3.72 10.76 -15.26
C THR A 84 -5.20 10.62 -14.92
N SER A 85 -5.65 9.42 -14.53
CA SER A 85 -7.06 9.15 -14.25
C SER A 85 -7.52 9.81 -12.95
N PRO A 86 -8.59 10.62 -12.97
CA PRO A 86 -9.21 11.16 -11.76
C PRO A 86 -9.73 10.07 -10.82
N GLU A 87 -10.10 8.91 -11.36
CA GLU A 87 -10.58 7.76 -10.58
C GLU A 87 -9.48 7.21 -9.67
N ILE A 88 -8.24 7.11 -10.18
CA ILE A 88 -7.11 6.63 -9.40
C ILE A 88 -6.77 7.65 -8.31
N LEU A 89 -6.69 8.93 -8.66
CA LEU A 89 -6.48 9.99 -7.67
C LEU A 89 -7.54 9.95 -6.55
N GLN A 90 -8.82 9.83 -6.91
CA GLN A 90 -9.90 9.74 -5.94
C GLN A 90 -9.76 8.50 -5.04
N LYS A 91 -9.34 7.35 -5.59
CA LYS A 91 -9.06 6.16 -4.79
C LYS A 91 -7.96 6.42 -3.75
N ILE A 92 -6.84 7.00 -4.15
CA ILE A 92 -5.73 7.33 -3.24
C ILE A 92 -6.19 8.29 -2.14
N GLN A 93 -6.98 9.30 -2.50
CA GLN A 93 -7.54 10.26 -1.54
C GLN A 93 -8.52 9.60 -0.56
N ASN A 94 -9.34 8.66 -1.04
CA ASN A 94 -10.26 7.90 -0.18
C ASN A 94 -9.49 7.00 0.79
N ASP A 95 -8.48 6.26 0.31
CA ASP A 95 -7.63 5.42 1.17
C ASP A 95 -6.94 6.27 2.27
N SER A 96 -6.46 7.47 1.92
CA SER A 96 -5.84 8.41 2.85
C SER A 96 -6.82 8.96 3.90
N GLN A 97 -8.06 9.25 3.50
CA GLN A 97 -9.13 9.66 4.41
C GLN A 97 -9.56 8.52 5.34
N GLU A 98 -9.64 7.29 4.83
CA GLU A 98 -9.88 6.09 5.62
C GLU A 98 -8.79 5.91 6.69
N ALA A 99 -7.51 6.02 6.30
CA ALA A 99 -6.39 5.94 7.23
C ALA A 99 -6.49 7.00 8.34
N SER A 100 -6.80 8.24 7.98
CA SER A 100 -6.97 9.34 8.94
C SER A 100 -8.16 9.11 9.88
N SER A 101 -9.31 8.68 9.35
CA SER A 101 -10.54 8.43 10.12
C SER A 101 -10.41 7.25 11.09
N THR A 102 -9.47 6.33 10.83
CA THR A 102 -9.12 5.22 11.71
C THR A 102 -8.01 5.55 12.72
N GLY A 103 -7.65 6.83 12.85
CA GLY A 103 -6.67 7.31 13.81
C GLY A 103 -5.22 7.33 13.31
N GLY A 104 -4.98 7.08 12.03
CA GLY A 104 -3.67 7.17 11.42
C GLY A 104 -3.12 8.61 11.47
N ARG A 105 -1.91 8.77 11.99
CA ARG A 105 -1.19 10.07 12.06
C ARG A 105 0.19 10.03 11.40
N GLY A 106 0.51 8.90 10.78
CA GLY A 106 1.79 8.60 10.17
C GLY A 106 1.77 7.18 9.63
N THR A 107 2.85 6.78 8.97
CA THR A 107 3.02 5.44 8.42
C THR A 107 4.23 4.74 9.06
N PRO A 108 4.18 3.39 9.22
CA PRO A 108 3.04 2.53 8.94
C PRO A 108 1.94 2.65 10.01
N HIS A 109 0.68 2.56 9.58
CA HIS A 109 -0.51 2.44 10.43
C HIS A 109 -1.29 1.23 9.94
N SER A 110 -1.44 0.21 10.78
CA SER A 110 -2.05 -1.06 10.39
C SER A 110 -3.21 -1.40 11.31
N LEU A 111 -4.23 -2.03 10.73
CA LEU A 111 -5.40 -2.53 11.45
C LEU A 111 -5.53 -4.03 11.20
N VAL A 112 -5.83 -4.80 12.24
CA VAL A 112 -6.32 -6.16 12.13
C VAL A 112 -7.84 -6.10 12.23
N ILE A 113 -8.52 -6.51 11.16
CA ILE A 113 -9.98 -6.49 11.06
C ILE A 113 -10.47 -7.94 11.03
N THR A 114 -11.32 -8.31 11.98
CA THR A 114 -11.94 -9.65 12.07
C THR A 114 -13.19 -9.74 11.18
N ARG A 115 -13.71 -10.96 10.96
CA ARG A 115 -14.89 -11.18 10.12
C ARG A 115 -16.17 -10.51 10.64
N ASP A 116 -16.29 -10.34 11.95
CA ASP A 116 -17.40 -9.66 12.62
C ASP A 116 -17.21 -8.13 12.71
N GLY A 117 -16.12 -7.60 12.14
CA GLY A 117 -15.87 -6.18 12.02
C GLY A 117 -15.13 -5.56 13.21
N ASN A 118 -14.71 -6.34 14.21
CA ASN A 118 -13.83 -5.84 15.27
C ASN A 118 -12.49 -5.39 14.68
N ARG A 119 -11.92 -4.34 15.27
CA ARG A 119 -10.67 -3.72 14.82
C ARG A 119 -9.67 -3.65 15.96
N LEU A 120 -8.45 -4.08 15.70
CA LEU A 120 -7.30 -3.90 16.58
C LEU A 120 -6.22 -3.12 15.83
N THR A 121 -5.58 -2.16 16.49
CA THR A 121 -4.56 -1.32 15.85
C THR A 121 -3.15 -1.88 16.11
N ILE A 122 -2.34 -1.91 15.06
CA ILE A 122 -0.89 -2.06 15.12
C ILE A 122 -0.31 -0.70 14.76
N GLY A 123 0.03 0.09 15.79
CA GLY A 123 0.49 1.47 15.63
C GLY A 123 1.99 1.55 15.36
N GLY A 124 2.37 2.07 14.20
CA GLY A 124 3.78 2.25 13.83
C GLY A 124 4.46 0.97 13.39
N ALA A 125 5.77 1.08 13.17
CA ALA A 125 6.62 -0.07 12.90
C ALA A 125 6.87 -0.81 14.21
N VAL A 126 6.45 -2.07 14.28
CA VAL A 126 6.62 -2.92 15.46
C VAL A 126 7.37 -4.22 15.09
N PRO A 127 8.01 -4.89 16.07
CA PRO A 127 8.56 -6.22 15.87
C PRO A 127 7.52 -7.22 15.37
N TYR A 128 8.00 -8.27 14.70
CA TYR A 128 7.14 -9.32 14.15
C TYR A 128 6.24 -9.94 15.22
N GLU A 129 6.79 -10.21 16.39
CA GLU A 129 6.13 -10.84 17.53
C GLU A 129 4.99 -9.96 18.07
N SER A 130 5.17 -8.64 18.06
CA SER A 130 4.12 -7.69 18.44
C SER A 130 2.96 -7.70 17.44
N ALA A 131 3.24 -7.70 16.14
CA ALA A 131 2.21 -7.80 15.12
C ALA A 131 1.45 -9.14 15.20
N LEU A 132 2.18 -10.24 15.40
CA LEU A 132 1.60 -11.58 15.57
C LEU A 132 0.69 -11.66 16.81
N SER A 133 1.10 -11.07 17.94
CA SER A 133 0.28 -11.00 19.14
C SER A 133 -1.06 -10.32 18.89
N THR A 134 -1.08 -9.21 18.14
CA THR A 134 -2.34 -8.53 17.78
C THR A 134 -3.24 -9.41 16.90
N VAL A 135 -2.67 -10.17 15.96
CA VAL A 135 -3.43 -11.14 15.16
C VAL A 135 -4.02 -12.25 16.05
N GLN A 136 -3.24 -12.78 16.98
CA GLN A 136 -3.71 -13.81 17.92
C GLN A 136 -4.84 -13.30 18.81
N GLN A 137 -4.75 -12.07 19.29
CA GLN A 137 -5.84 -11.41 20.02
C GLN A 137 -7.09 -11.24 19.15
N ALA A 138 -6.93 -10.90 17.88
CA ALA A 138 -8.04 -10.78 16.93
C ALA A 138 -8.78 -12.11 16.72
N ARG A 139 -8.06 -13.23 16.67
CA ARG A 139 -8.66 -14.57 16.50
C ARG A 139 -9.50 -15.02 17.70
N GLY A 140 -9.22 -14.47 18.88
CA GLY A 140 -9.97 -14.78 20.11
C GLY A 140 -11.25 -13.96 20.30
N LYS A 141 -11.57 -13.08 19.34
CA LYS A 141 -12.79 -12.26 19.31
C LYS A 141 -13.71 -12.75 18.21
#